data_AF-A0A534S920-F1
#
_entry.id   AF-A0A534S920-F1
#
_cell.length_a   1.000
_cell.length_b   1.000
_cell.length_c   1.000
_cell.angle_alpha   90.00
_cell.angle_beta   90.00
_cell.angle_gamma   90.00
#
_symmetry.space_group_name_H-M   'P 1'
#
loop_
_entity.id
_entity.type
_entity.pdbx_description
1 polymer ?
#
loop_
_entity_poly.entity_id
_entity_poly.type
_entity_poly.pdbx_seq_one_letter_code
_entity_poly.pdbx_strand_id
1 'polypeptide(L)'
;MKSSVRSQRFLGTSCCVVLLLLAAPFSAARSQEKIPREVIDEAAAHGTVMVLVGLKVPWEMESRLSDDELRSQRTAIASIQSDLLTTLEKKNYKLLRRYEEVPGIALEVGADALAELARLPIVTNVLLDRSPLSLAITRDDNRAWGESTAKHAEGAVTEKVPFQLFKRAATDGTVLVLAGLRTPWQREDQLSDVLLALQRTAIYDAQGYILAELAGTRFKVMRLYQSIPGIALRVGVDALRILERSPAVTNVVPDRPPVTSSK
;
A
#
# COMPACT_ATOMS: atom_id res chain seq x y z
N MET A 1 45.16 -75.55 28.03
CA MET A 1 43.76 -75.36 28.49
C MET A 1 43.01 -74.73 27.32
N LYS A 2 42.25 -75.53 26.55
CA LYS A 2 40.77 -75.64 26.57
C LYS A 2 40.11 -74.37 25.99
N SER A 3 39.74 -74.40 24.70
CA SER A 3 38.35 -74.51 24.16
C SER A 3 37.54 -73.21 24.31
N SER A 4 36.87 -72.60 23.32
CA SER A 4 35.83 -73.10 22.39
C SER A 4 35.48 -71.90 21.46
N VAL A 5 35.39 -71.96 20.12
CA VAL A 5 34.34 -72.49 19.21
C VAL A 5 32.89 -72.17 19.63
N ARG A 6 32.14 -71.38 18.82
CA ARG A 6 30.91 -71.70 18.04
C ARG A 6 30.08 -70.43 17.73
N SER A 7 29.77 -70.19 16.44
CA SER A 7 28.41 -70.11 15.83
C SER A 7 27.49 -68.99 16.32
N GLN A 8 26.83 -68.20 15.45
CA GLN A 8 25.85 -68.68 14.46
C GLN A 8 25.57 -67.62 13.38
N ARG A 9 25.30 -68.13 12.18
CA ARG A 9 24.82 -67.45 10.97
C ARG A 9 23.38 -66.97 11.15
N PHE A 10 22.97 -65.91 10.45
CA PHE A 10 21.77 -65.92 9.60
C PHE A 10 21.87 -64.84 8.51
N LEU A 11 21.82 -65.29 7.25
CA LEU A 11 21.50 -64.47 6.08
C LEU A 11 19.99 -64.19 6.06
N GLY A 12 19.62 -63.03 5.52
CA GLY A 12 18.24 -62.64 5.19
C GLY A 12 18.24 -61.19 4.69
N THR A 13 18.76 -60.91 3.51
CA THR A 13 17.99 -60.67 2.27
C THR A 13 16.83 -59.67 2.42
N SER A 14 16.99 -58.53 1.74
CA SER A 14 15.93 -57.73 1.10
C SER A 14 14.90 -57.03 2.00
N CYS A 15 14.92 -55.70 2.03
CA CYS A 15 13.98 -54.91 1.23
C CYS A 15 14.26 -53.41 1.37
N CYS A 16 14.16 -52.70 0.25
CA CYS A 16 14.26 -51.26 0.09
C CYS A 16 13.38 -50.49 1.08
N VAL A 17 13.96 -49.54 1.81
CA VAL A 17 13.37 -48.19 1.92
C VAL A 17 14.52 -47.18 2.01
N VAL A 18 14.95 -46.66 0.85
CA VAL A 18 15.65 -45.38 0.80
C VAL A 18 14.61 -44.33 1.17
N LEU A 19 14.59 -43.89 2.42
CA LEU A 19 13.80 -42.76 2.85
C LEU A 19 14.54 -41.49 2.39
N LEU A 20 14.36 -41.17 1.11
CA LEU A 20 14.63 -39.84 0.55
C LEU A 20 13.65 -38.88 1.22
N LEU A 21 14.05 -38.34 2.37
CA LEU A 21 13.44 -37.14 2.92
C LEU A 21 13.73 -36.01 1.94
N LEU A 22 12.77 -35.77 1.05
CA LEU A 22 12.59 -34.52 0.33
C LEU A 22 12.57 -33.40 1.38
N ALA A 23 13.73 -32.83 1.66
CA ALA A 23 13.84 -31.50 2.21
C ALA A 23 13.33 -30.55 1.12
N ALA A 24 12.01 -30.38 1.06
CA ALA A 24 11.40 -29.31 0.28
C ALA A 24 12.02 -28.00 0.78
N PRO A 25 12.56 -27.14 -0.10
CA PRO A 25 13.07 -25.86 0.34
C PRO A 25 11.89 -25.04 0.86
N PHE A 26 11.79 -24.92 2.19
CA PHE A 26 11.02 -23.88 2.87
C PHE A 26 11.66 -22.51 2.57
N SER A 27 11.60 -22.06 1.32
CA SER A 27 11.99 -20.72 0.91
C SER A 27 10.82 -19.89 0.37
N ALA A 28 9.63 -20.49 0.24
CA ALA A 28 8.44 -19.79 -0.26
C ALA A 28 7.77 -18.87 0.77
N ALA A 29 8.06 -19.03 2.07
CA ALA A 29 7.34 -18.31 3.13
C ALA A 29 7.73 -16.83 3.27
N ARG A 30 8.96 -16.44 2.92
CA ARG A 30 9.45 -15.04 3.08
C ARG A 30 9.09 -14.13 1.91
N SER A 31 8.94 -14.67 0.71
CA SER A 31 8.52 -13.92 -0.48
C SER A 31 7.04 -13.52 -0.42
N GLN A 32 6.23 -14.28 0.32
CA GLN A 32 4.79 -14.05 0.47
C GLN A 32 4.46 -12.95 1.50
N GLU A 33 5.45 -12.42 2.22
CA GLU A 33 5.27 -11.36 3.23
C GLU A 33 5.14 -9.96 2.59
N LYS A 34 5.69 -9.76 1.39
CA LYS A 34 5.69 -8.46 0.68
C LYS A 34 4.42 -8.21 -0.14
N ILE A 35 3.70 -9.27 -0.49
CA ILE A 35 2.55 -9.23 -1.40
C ILE A 35 1.35 -9.81 -0.66
N PRO A 36 0.37 -8.98 -0.26
CA PRO A 36 -0.85 -9.45 0.38
C PRO A 36 -1.61 -10.44 -0.51
N ARG A 37 -2.33 -11.37 0.12
CA ARG A 37 -3.11 -12.40 -0.60
C ARG A 37 -4.12 -11.80 -1.57
N GLU A 38 -4.76 -10.68 -1.20
CA GLU A 38 -5.70 -10.00 -2.09
C GLU A 38 -5.10 -9.60 -3.44
N VAL A 39 -3.81 -9.25 -3.52
CA VAL A 39 -3.14 -8.93 -4.79
C VAL A 39 -2.94 -10.18 -5.64
N ILE A 40 -2.60 -11.30 -5.00
CA ILE A 40 -2.41 -12.61 -5.64
C ILE A 40 -3.75 -13.12 -6.16
N ASP A 41 -4.80 -13.02 -5.35
CA ASP A 41 -6.15 -13.47 -5.69
C ASP A 41 -6.72 -12.67 -6.86
N GLU A 42 -6.55 -11.33 -6.87
CA GLU A 42 -6.99 -10.46 -7.97
C GLU A 42 -6.25 -10.79 -9.28
N ALA A 43 -4.92 -10.99 -9.22
CA ALA A 43 -4.12 -11.39 -10.37
C ALA A 43 -4.53 -12.75 -10.93
N ALA A 44 -4.87 -13.70 -10.05
CA ALA A 44 -5.33 -15.02 -10.45
C ALA A 44 -6.73 -14.98 -11.08
N ALA A 45 -7.61 -14.10 -10.59
CA ALA A 45 -8.97 -13.93 -11.11
C ALA A 45 -9.02 -13.21 -12.46
N HIS A 46 -8.17 -12.20 -12.64
CA HIS A 46 -8.24 -11.28 -13.78
C HIS A 46 -7.06 -11.40 -14.76
N GLY A 47 -6.06 -12.22 -14.47
CA GLY A 47 -4.86 -12.42 -15.27
C GLY A 47 -3.79 -11.34 -15.06
N THR A 48 -4.20 -10.10 -14.81
CA THR A 48 -3.35 -8.99 -14.37
C THR A 48 -3.96 -8.25 -13.19
N VAL A 49 -3.13 -7.53 -12.43
CA VAL A 49 -3.54 -6.72 -11.30
C VAL A 49 -2.78 -5.39 -11.29
N MET A 50 -3.48 -4.31 -10.97
CA MET A 50 -2.88 -3.00 -10.81
C MET A 50 -2.33 -2.85 -9.39
N VAL A 51 -1.05 -2.56 -9.28
CA VAL A 51 -0.30 -2.54 -8.03
C VAL A 51 0.56 -1.30 -7.87
N LEU A 52 0.68 -0.83 -6.64
CA LEU A 52 1.70 0.12 -6.19
C LEU A 52 2.83 -0.67 -5.55
N VAL A 53 4.01 -0.60 -6.14
CA VAL A 53 5.24 -1.24 -5.65
C VAL A 53 6.04 -0.20 -4.87
N GLY A 54 6.31 -0.47 -3.60
CA GLY A 54 7.24 0.30 -2.77
C GLY A 54 8.69 -0.16 -2.99
N LEU A 55 9.61 0.80 -3.06
CA LEU A 55 11.01 0.57 -3.38
C LEU A 55 11.91 0.92 -2.20
N LYS A 56 12.94 0.09 -2.01
CA LYS A 56 13.92 0.23 -0.93
C LYS A 56 15.03 1.20 -1.34
N VAL A 57 14.83 2.48 -1.07
CA VAL A 57 15.86 3.52 -1.21
C VAL A 57 15.82 4.42 0.02
N PRO A 58 16.98 4.90 0.52
CA PRO A 58 17.01 5.96 1.51
C PRO A 58 16.30 7.19 0.94
N TRP A 59 15.28 7.67 1.65
CA TRP A 59 14.52 8.85 1.25
C TRP A 59 14.08 9.62 2.49
N GLU A 60 14.02 10.94 2.34
CA GLU A 60 13.51 11.88 3.32
C GLU A 60 12.55 12.87 2.65
N MET A 61 11.70 13.50 3.47
CA MET A 61 10.77 14.51 2.98
C MET A 61 11.52 15.66 2.32
N GLU A 62 11.18 15.96 1.06
CA GLU A 62 11.89 16.92 0.22
C GLU A 62 12.00 18.33 0.86
N SER A 63 11.05 18.73 1.70
CA SER A 63 11.09 20.01 2.41
C SER A 63 12.21 20.13 3.45
N ARG A 64 12.86 19.01 3.80
CA ARG A 64 14.01 18.95 4.73
C ARG A 64 15.34 18.88 3.99
N LEU A 65 15.31 18.78 2.67
CA LEU A 65 16.48 18.64 1.82
C LEU A 65 16.89 19.98 1.22
N SER A 66 18.19 20.18 1.08
CA SER A 66 18.73 21.18 0.16
C SER A 66 18.45 20.79 -1.30
N ASP A 67 18.57 21.74 -2.23
CA ASP A 67 18.32 21.48 -3.66
C ASP A 67 19.22 20.37 -4.24
N ASP A 68 20.44 20.23 -3.73
CA ASP A 68 21.39 19.20 -4.17
C ASP A 68 21.05 17.82 -3.61
N GLU A 69 20.64 17.75 -2.34
CA GLU A 69 20.15 16.51 -1.73
C GLU A 69 18.83 16.05 -2.37
N LEU A 70 17.93 16.99 -2.64
CA LEU A 70 16.69 16.76 -3.37
C LEU A 70 16.95 16.14 -4.74
N ARG A 71 17.86 16.75 -5.53
CA ARG A 71 18.23 16.23 -6.86
C ARG A 71 18.87 14.84 -6.75
N SER A 72 19.71 14.63 -5.75
CA SER A 72 20.36 13.33 -5.50
C SER A 72 19.35 12.25 -5.13
N GLN A 73 18.38 12.57 -4.27
CA GLN A 73 17.29 11.68 -3.89
C GLN A 73 16.42 11.31 -5.09
N ARG A 74 15.95 12.29 -5.86
CA ARG A 74 15.14 12.04 -7.06
C ARG A 74 15.88 11.19 -8.08
N THR A 75 17.19 11.41 -8.24
CA THR A 75 18.05 10.58 -9.09
C THR A 75 18.13 9.14 -8.57
N ALA A 76 18.29 8.94 -7.25
CA ALA A 76 18.30 7.62 -6.64
C ALA A 76 16.96 6.87 -6.80
N ILE A 77 15.83 7.57 -6.61
CA ILE A 77 14.48 7.04 -6.85
C ILE A 77 14.31 6.64 -8.32
N ALA A 78 14.68 7.51 -9.26
CA ALA A 78 14.58 7.23 -10.68
C ALA A 78 15.46 6.05 -11.12
N SER A 79 16.67 5.93 -10.55
CA SER A 79 17.59 4.82 -10.80
C SER A 79 16.99 3.50 -10.35
N ILE A 80 16.56 3.40 -9.08
CA ILE A 80 16.04 2.12 -8.55
C ILE A 80 14.72 1.70 -9.23
N GLN A 81 13.89 2.66 -9.64
CA GLN A 81 12.71 2.38 -10.47
C GLN A 81 13.10 1.79 -11.83
N SER A 82 14.17 2.31 -12.44
CA SER A 82 14.66 1.82 -13.74
C SER A 82 15.28 0.43 -13.60
N ASP A 83 16.07 0.18 -12.55
CA ASP A 83 16.61 -1.14 -12.23
C ASP A 83 15.50 -2.18 -12.05
N LEU A 84 14.40 -1.80 -11.38
CA LEU A 84 13.23 -2.66 -11.26
C LEU A 84 12.63 -2.99 -12.63
N LEU A 85 12.38 -1.99 -13.48
CA LEU A 85 11.78 -2.22 -14.80
C LEU A 85 12.67 -3.08 -15.71
N THR A 86 13.99 -2.87 -15.66
CA THR A 86 14.96 -3.72 -16.37
C THR A 86 14.90 -5.15 -15.87
N THR A 87 14.75 -5.36 -14.56
CA THR A 87 14.61 -6.72 -14.00
C THR A 87 13.30 -7.40 -14.43
N LEU A 88 12.24 -6.61 -14.60
CA LEU A 88 10.95 -7.09 -15.09
C LEU A 88 10.91 -7.24 -16.62
N GLU A 89 11.98 -6.88 -17.35
CA GLU A 89 12.03 -7.10 -18.80
C GLU A 89 11.70 -8.55 -19.14
N LYS A 90 10.81 -8.74 -20.12
CA LYS A 90 10.28 -10.03 -20.55
C LYS A 90 9.29 -10.70 -19.57
N LYS A 91 8.87 -10.02 -18.50
CA LYS A 91 7.71 -10.39 -17.69
C LYS A 91 6.44 -9.71 -18.19
N ASN A 92 5.27 -10.25 -17.82
CA ASN A 92 3.99 -9.58 -18.10
C ASN A 92 3.78 -8.39 -17.15
N TYR A 93 4.17 -7.19 -17.58
CA TYR A 93 3.87 -5.96 -16.87
C TYR A 93 3.63 -4.79 -17.82
N LYS A 94 2.93 -3.77 -17.31
CA LYS A 94 2.75 -2.48 -17.94
C LYS A 94 3.00 -1.37 -16.93
N LEU A 95 3.85 -0.42 -17.29
CA LEU A 95 4.10 0.76 -16.47
C LEU A 95 2.88 1.70 -16.51
N LEU A 96 2.32 2.01 -15.34
CA LEU A 96 1.21 2.95 -15.21
C LEU A 96 1.69 4.33 -14.78
N ARG A 97 2.60 4.39 -13.79
CA ARG A 97 3.11 5.65 -13.24
C ARG A 97 4.43 5.47 -12.51
N ARG A 98 5.34 6.43 -12.67
CA ARG A 98 6.51 6.63 -11.79
C ARG A 98 6.23 7.78 -10.83
N TYR A 99 6.62 7.62 -9.58
CA TYR A 99 6.55 8.69 -8.59
C TYR A 99 7.94 9.32 -8.45
N GLU A 100 8.05 10.62 -8.62
CA GLU A 100 9.34 11.32 -8.54
C GLU A 100 9.72 11.65 -7.08
N GLU A 101 8.72 12.01 -6.29
CA GLU A 101 8.91 12.51 -4.91
C GLU A 101 8.95 11.40 -3.87
N VAL A 102 8.45 10.20 -4.20
CA VAL A 102 8.38 9.05 -3.28
C VAL A 102 8.90 7.79 -3.96
N PRO A 103 9.51 6.87 -3.20
CA PRO A 103 10.11 5.65 -3.74
C PRO A 103 9.06 4.59 -4.04
N GLY A 104 8.21 4.85 -5.04
CA GLY A 104 7.18 3.93 -5.48
C GLY A 104 6.97 3.96 -6.98
N ILE A 105 6.34 2.92 -7.52
CA ILE A 105 5.99 2.80 -8.94
C ILE A 105 4.67 2.04 -9.08
N ALA A 106 3.75 2.54 -9.91
CA ALA A 106 2.50 1.87 -10.19
C ALA A 106 2.62 1.05 -11.48
N LEU A 107 2.28 -0.23 -11.40
CA LEU A 107 2.38 -1.21 -12.47
C LEU A 107 1.07 -1.98 -12.60
N GLU A 108 0.71 -2.39 -13.80
CA GLU A 108 -0.20 -3.52 -14.00
C GLU A 108 0.69 -4.75 -14.22
N VAL A 109 0.47 -5.82 -13.46
CA VAL A 109 1.36 -6.99 -13.45
C VAL A 109 0.59 -8.30 -13.55
N GLY A 110 1.12 -9.24 -14.33
CA GLY A 110 0.68 -10.63 -14.34
C GLY A 110 1.36 -11.47 -13.24
N ALA A 111 0.97 -12.73 -13.14
CA ALA A 111 1.45 -13.65 -12.10
C ALA A 111 2.99 -13.85 -12.13
N ASP A 112 3.61 -13.84 -13.30
CA ASP A 112 5.05 -14.00 -13.47
C ASP A 112 5.85 -12.78 -12.99
N ALA A 113 5.37 -11.57 -13.28
CA ALA A 113 5.92 -10.32 -12.76
C ALA A 113 5.72 -10.22 -11.25
N LEU A 114 4.53 -10.60 -10.74
CA LEU A 114 4.24 -10.60 -9.30
C LEU A 114 5.16 -11.56 -8.53
N ALA A 115 5.42 -12.74 -9.08
CA ALA A 115 6.38 -13.69 -8.52
C ALA A 115 7.82 -13.15 -8.52
N GLU A 116 8.20 -12.36 -9.52
CA GLU A 116 9.50 -11.68 -9.55
C GLU A 116 9.59 -10.61 -8.46
N LEU A 117 8.59 -9.72 -8.38
CA LEU A 117 8.51 -8.66 -7.36
C LEU A 117 8.64 -9.21 -5.93
N ALA A 118 8.04 -10.37 -5.66
CA ALA A 118 8.11 -11.03 -4.35
C ALA A 118 9.54 -11.42 -3.94
N ARG A 119 10.41 -11.70 -4.91
CA ARG A 119 11.81 -12.12 -4.70
C ARG A 119 12.78 -10.95 -4.60
N LEU A 120 12.46 -9.82 -5.23
CA LEU A 120 13.41 -8.72 -5.38
C LEU A 120 13.69 -8.01 -4.04
N PRO A 121 14.97 -7.86 -3.63
CA PRO A 121 15.31 -7.19 -2.37
C PRO A 121 15.05 -5.68 -2.42
N ILE A 122 15.00 -5.09 -3.62
CA ILE A 122 14.65 -3.68 -3.85
C ILE A 122 13.16 -3.39 -3.63
N VAL A 123 12.31 -4.43 -3.59
CA VAL A 123 10.87 -4.29 -3.34
C VAL A 123 10.60 -4.43 -1.85
N THR A 124 9.94 -3.43 -1.25
CA THR A 124 9.51 -3.45 0.15
C THR A 124 8.13 -4.05 0.32
N ASN A 125 7.20 -3.68 -0.57
CA ASN A 125 5.80 -4.12 -0.55
C ASN A 125 5.16 -3.95 -1.92
N VAL A 126 4.10 -4.72 -2.18
CA VAL A 126 3.26 -4.62 -3.37
C VAL A 126 1.81 -4.57 -2.91
N LEU A 127 1.13 -3.44 -3.13
CA LEU A 127 -0.26 -3.23 -2.71
C LEU A 127 -1.15 -3.01 -3.94
N LEU A 128 -2.46 -3.23 -3.84
CA LEU A 128 -3.40 -2.86 -4.90
C LEU A 128 -3.33 -1.34 -5.18
N ASP A 129 -3.18 -0.96 -6.44
CA ASP A 129 -3.28 0.44 -6.87
C ASP A 129 -4.76 0.83 -7.00
N ARG A 130 -5.29 1.44 -5.95
CA ARG A 130 -6.65 2.00 -5.92
C ARG A 130 -6.73 3.42 -6.49
N SER A 131 -5.76 3.81 -7.33
CA SER A 131 -5.83 5.04 -8.11
C SER A 131 -7.13 5.10 -8.92
N PRO A 132 -7.80 6.25 -9.02
CA PRO A 132 -9.04 6.35 -9.80
C PRO A 132 -8.85 6.01 -11.29
N LEU A 133 -7.63 6.11 -11.81
CA LEU A 133 -7.28 5.64 -13.15
C LEU A 133 -7.34 4.10 -13.29
N SER A 134 -7.11 3.36 -12.20
CA SER A 134 -7.21 1.89 -12.14
C SER A 134 -8.66 1.40 -12.19
N LEU A 135 -9.56 2.15 -11.57
CA LEU A 135 -11.00 1.89 -11.60
C LEU A 135 -11.67 2.30 -12.93
N ALA A 136 -10.95 3.02 -13.80
CA ALA A 136 -11.45 3.41 -15.13
C ALA A 136 -11.11 2.35 -16.20
N ILE A 137 -9.95 1.71 -16.10
CA ILE A 137 -9.49 0.69 -17.08
C ILE A 137 -10.26 -0.63 -16.92
N THR A 138 -10.68 -0.98 -15.71
CA THR A 138 -11.44 -2.21 -15.40
C THR A 138 -12.93 -2.15 -15.76
N ARG A 139 -13.45 -0.99 -16.18
CA ARG A 139 -14.89 -0.78 -16.44
C ARG A 139 -15.34 -1.05 -17.88
N ASP A 140 -14.43 -1.25 -18.83
CA ASP A 140 -14.82 -1.42 -20.25
C ASP A 140 -15.20 -2.86 -20.65
N ASP A 141 -14.96 -3.87 -19.81
CA ASP A 141 -15.08 -5.28 -20.24
C ASP A 141 -16.35 -6.02 -19.77
N ASN A 142 -17.30 -5.38 -19.08
CA ASN A 142 -18.55 -6.06 -18.68
C ASN A 142 -19.80 -5.26 -19.02
N ARG A 143 -20.24 -5.40 -20.28
CA ARG A 143 -21.57 -4.99 -20.74
C ARG A 143 -22.51 -6.20 -20.75
N ALA A 144 -23.36 -6.32 -19.73
CA ALA A 144 -24.81 -6.62 -19.86
C ALA A 144 -25.48 -6.76 -18.47
N TRP A 145 -26.74 -6.31 -18.40
CA TRP A 145 -27.70 -6.31 -17.26
C TRP A 145 -27.42 -5.26 -16.17
N GLY A 146 -28.24 -4.24 -15.94
CA GLY A 146 -29.56 -3.88 -16.43
C GLY A 146 -29.92 -2.51 -15.83
N GLU A 147 -30.88 -1.84 -16.46
CA GLU A 147 -31.33 -0.48 -16.19
C GLU A 147 -31.53 -0.08 -14.73
N SER A 148 -31.32 1.22 -14.50
CA SER A 148 -31.87 2.07 -13.44
C SER A 148 -30.89 2.54 -12.36
N THR A 149 -29.99 3.46 -12.73
CA THR A 149 -29.79 4.75 -12.03
C THR A 149 -28.94 5.68 -12.91
N ALA A 150 -29.44 6.00 -14.09
CA ALA A 150 -28.85 7.05 -14.94
C ALA A 150 -29.42 8.42 -14.53
N LYS A 151 -29.07 8.91 -13.35
CA LYS A 151 -29.04 10.34 -13.00
C LYS A 151 -27.93 10.55 -11.97
N HIS A 152 -26.89 11.30 -12.36
CA HIS A 152 -25.67 11.63 -11.60
C HIS A 152 -24.41 10.77 -11.85
N ALA A 153 -24.19 10.27 -13.07
CA ALA A 153 -22.87 9.81 -13.50
C ALA A 153 -22.39 10.65 -14.68
N GLU A 154 -22.10 11.92 -14.40
CA GLU A 154 -21.50 12.85 -15.36
C GLU A 154 -20.20 13.37 -14.73
N GLY A 155 -19.06 12.89 -15.24
CA GLY A 155 -17.73 13.47 -15.10
C GLY A 155 -17.19 13.67 -13.68
N ALA A 156 -16.75 12.62 -12.99
CA ALA A 156 -15.96 12.77 -11.77
C ALA A 156 -14.46 12.64 -12.09
N VAL A 157 -13.81 13.77 -12.36
CA VAL A 157 -12.43 13.96 -11.87
C VAL A 157 -12.48 13.54 -10.40
N THR A 158 -11.65 12.57 -9.97
CA THR A 158 -11.71 12.16 -8.56
C THR A 158 -11.09 13.26 -7.72
N GLU A 159 -11.96 14.17 -7.32
CA GLU A 159 -11.63 15.32 -6.52
C GLU A 159 -11.06 14.82 -5.19
N LYS A 160 -9.87 15.32 -4.87
CA LYS A 160 -9.24 15.08 -3.57
C LYS A 160 -10.17 15.49 -2.41
N VAL A 161 -10.99 16.52 -2.64
CA VAL A 161 -12.06 16.95 -1.74
C VAL A 161 -13.36 17.00 -2.54
N PRO A 162 -14.33 16.09 -2.34
CA PRO A 162 -15.59 16.10 -3.07
C PRO A 162 -16.33 17.44 -2.92
N PHE A 163 -16.79 18.02 -4.03
CA PHE A 163 -17.49 19.31 -4.08
C PHE A 163 -18.70 19.38 -3.12
N GLN A 164 -19.34 18.25 -2.85
CA GLN A 164 -20.45 18.15 -1.90
C GLN A 164 -20.06 18.59 -0.47
N LEU A 165 -18.80 18.42 -0.07
CA LEU A 165 -18.29 18.89 1.22
C LEU A 165 -18.25 20.42 1.29
N PHE A 166 -17.86 21.09 0.18
CA PHE A 166 -17.90 22.54 0.09
C PHE A 166 -19.33 23.07 0.16
N LYS A 167 -20.28 22.43 -0.54
CA LYS A 167 -21.71 22.80 -0.48
C LYS A 167 -22.27 22.69 0.95
N ARG A 168 -21.98 21.60 1.66
CA ARG A 168 -22.39 21.40 3.06
C ARG A 168 -21.74 22.42 3.99
N ALA A 169 -20.43 22.65 3.89
CA ALA A 169 -19.74 23.64 4.70
C ALA A 169 -20.25 25.07 4.46
N ALA A 170 -20.64 25.41 3.23
CA ALA A 170 -21.23 26.71 2.90
C ALA A 170 -22.64 26.87 3.48
N THR A 171 -23.42 25.79 3.56
CA THR A 171 -24.80 25.80 4.07
C THR A 171 -24.82 25.76 5.61
N ASP A 172 -24.08 24.82 6.20
CA ASP A 172 -24.11 24.49 7.62
C ASP A 172 -22.99 25.20 8.41
N GLY A 173 -22.16 25.98 7.73
CA GLY A 173 -20.98 26.66 8.28
C GLY A 173 -19.76 25.77 8.49
N THR A 174 -19.96 24.47 8.79
CA THR A 174 -18.91 23.44 8.92
C THR A 174 -19.40 22.05 8.51
N VAL A 175 -18.50 21.16 8.13
CA VAL A 175 -18.79 19.76 7.79
C VAL A 175 -17.79 18.82 8.48
N LEU A 176 -18.25 17.62 8.86
CA LEU A 176 -17.40 16.56 9.42
C LEU A 176 -16.71 15.78 8.29
N VAL A 177 -15.40 15.66 8.38
CA VAL A 177 -14.56 15.01 7.38
C VAL A 177 -13.48 14.15 8.02
N LEU A 178 -13.04 13.13 7.28
CA LEU A 178 -11.83 12.38 7.54
C LEU A 178 -10.83 12.73 6.44
N ALA A 179 -9.73 13.38 6.82
CA ALA A 179 -8.62 13.63 5.93
C ALA A 179 -7.63 12.46 6.03
N GLY A 180 -7.40 11.77 4.92
CA GLY A 180 -6.33 10.81 4.76
C GLY A 180 -4.99 11.52 4.58
N LEU A 181 -3.97 11.09 5.31
CA LEU A 181 -2.65 11.70 5.29
C LEU A 181 -1.71 10.89 4.41
N ARG A 182 -0.82 11.61 3.72
CA ARG A 182 0.24 11.04 2.90
C ARG A 182 1.42 10.70 3.81
N THR A 183 1.38 9.52 4.41
CA THR A 183 2.50 8.97 5.19
C THR A 183 2.81 7.53 4.78
N PRO A 184 4.07 7.09 4.88
CA PRO A 184 4.39 5.67 4.84
C PRO A 184 3.61 4.95 5.95
N TRP A 185 2.82 3.95 5.57
CA TRP A 185 2.02 3.18 6.50
C TRP A 185 1.97 1.72 6.08
N GLN A 186 2.12 0.85 7.06
CA GLN A 186 1.86 -0.57 6.94
C GLN A 186 1.15 -1.06 8.20
N ARG A 187 0.65 -2.29 8.11
CA ARG A 187 -0.05 -2.93 9.20
C ARG A 187 0.86 -3.10 10.43
N GLU A 188 0.41 -2.59 11.58
CA GLU A 188 1.20 -2.58 12.81
C GLU A 188 1.55 -3.98 13.32
N ASP A 189 0.72 -5.00 13.04
CA ASP A 189 0.96 -6.38 13.46
C ASP A 189 2.15 -7.07 12.77
N GLN A 190 2.73 -6.42 11.75
CA GLN A 190 3.92 -6.89 11.04
C GLN A 190 5.17 -6.07 11.39
N LEU A 191 5.06 -5.11 12.31
CA LEU A 191 6.14 -4.21 12.70
C LEU A 191 6.86 -4.71 13.95
N SER A 192 8.18 -4.54 13.96
CA SER A 192 8.92 -4.53 15.23
C SER A 192 8.58 -3.28 16.04
N ASP A 193 8.74 -3.33 17.36
CA ASP A 193 8.42 -2.21 18.26
C ASP A 193 9.10 -0.89 17.84
N VAL A 194 10.33 -0.97 17.33
CA VAL A 194 11.09 0.18 16.85
C VAL A 194 10.45 0.78 15.59
N LEU A 195 10.05 -0.06 14.62
CA LEU A 195 9.40 0.41 13.40
C LEU A 195 7.98 0.91 13.66
N LEU A 196 7.28 0.30 14.62
CA LEU A 196 5.98 0.75 15.10
C LEU A 196 6.07 2.16 15.69
N ALA A 197 7.05 2.39 16.56
CA ALA A 197 7.30 3.71 17.15
C ALA A 197 7.60 4.75 16.07
N LEU A 198 8.46 4.42 15.10
CA LEU A 198 8.78 5.31 13.97
C LEU A 198 7.55 5.62 13.10
N GLN A 199 6.72 4.62 12.78
CA GLN A 199 5.48 4.82 12.02
C GLN A 199 4.52 5.75 12.78
N ARG A 200 4.33 5.53 14.08
CA ARG A 200 3.44 6.35 14.90
C ARG A 200 3.94 7.80 15.02
N THR A 201 5.25 8.00 15.13
CA THR A 201 5.86 9.34 15.05
C THR A 201 5.61 10.00 13.69
N ALA A 202 5.77 9.26 12.59
CA ALA A 202 5.51 9.80 11.25
C ALA A 202 4.04 10.19 11.04
N ILE A 203 3.10 9.40 11.57
CA ILE A 203 1.67 9.74 11.59
C ILE A 203 1.47 11.03 12.40
N TYR A 204 2.04 11.11 13.61
CA TYR A 204 1.91 12.28 14.48
C TYR A 204 2.48 13.56 13.84
N ASP A 205 3.65 13.48 13.20
CA ASP A 205 4.28 14.61 12.51
C ASP A 205 3.44 15.10 11.35
N ALA A 206 2.90 14.19 10.53
CA ALA A 206 2.01 14.54 9.44
C ALA A 206 0.69 15.16 9.94
N GLN A 207 0.19 14.70 11.08
CA GLN A 207 -0.95 15.32 11.75
C GLN A 207 -0.62 16.76 12.17
N GLY A 208 0.52 16.96 12.84
CA GLY A 208 0.99 18.29 13.24
C GLY A 208 1.14 19.25 12.05
N TYR A 209 1.67 18.77 10.92
CA TYR A 209 1.81 19.56 9.69
C TYR A 209 0.45 20.06 9.17
N ILE A 210 -0.54 19.17 9.03
CA ILE A 210 -1.88 19.57 8.57
C ILE A 210 -2.53 20.57 9.53
N LEU A 211 -2.38 20.38 10.84
CA LEU A 211 -2.94 21.31 11.83
C LEU A 211 -2.29 22.70 11.75
N ALA A 212 -1.00 22.77 11.42
CA ALA A 212 -0.30 24.03 11.16
C ALA A 212 -0.76 24.70 9.86
N GLU A 213 -0.96 23.95 8.77
CA GLU A 213 -1.51 24.49 7.51
C GLU A 213 -2.94 25.04 7.68
N LEU A 214 -3.72 24.41 8.55
CA LEU A 214 -5.08 24.84 8.85
C LEU A 214 -5.14 26.05 9.81
N ALA A 215 -4.01 26.49 10.36
CA ALA A 215 -3.99 27.62 11.30
C ALA A 215 -4.63 28.88 10.69
N GLY A 216 -5.47 29.55 11.46
CA GLY A 216 -6.23 30.72 10.99
C GLY A 216 -7.46 30.41 10.14
N THR A 217 -7.76 29.13 9.88
CA THR A 217 -9.02 28.70 9.26
C THR A 217 -10.03 28.22 10.31
N ARG A 218 -11.29 28.06 9.90
CA ARG A 218 -12.31 27.44 10.74
C ARG A 218 -12.18 25.92 10.72
N PHE A 219 -11.53 25.36 11.73
CA PHE A 219 -11.54 23.92 11.95
C PHE A 219 -11.58 23.54 13.44
N LYS A 220 -12.00 22.30 13.72
CA LYS A 220 -11.91 21.65 15.02
C LYS A 220 -11.49 20.20 14.85
N VAL A 221 -10.48 19.77 15.60
CA VAL A 221 -10.06 18.37 15.62
C VAL A 221 -11.09 17.54 16.38
N MET A 222 -11.58 16.48 15.74
CA MET A 222 -12.54 15.55 16.33
C MET A 222 -11.84 14.27 16.80
N ARG A 223 -10.84 13.79 16.03
CA ARG A 223 -10.03 12.62 16.37
C ARG A 223 -8.70 12.63 15.63
N LEU A 224 -7.63 12.32 16.35
CA LEU A 224 -6.33 11.95 15.79
C LEU A 224 -6.22 10.42 15.83
N TYR A 225 -6.02 9.80 14.67
CA TYR A 225 -5.82 8.36 14.60
C TYR A 225 -4.35 8.04 14.83
N GLN A 226 -4.06 7.09 15.72
CA GLN A 226 -2.68 6.75 16.07
C GLN A 226 -2.12 5.61 15.20
N SER A 227 -2.99 4.70 14.77
CA SER A 227 -2.62 3.49 14.04
C SER A 227 -2.91 3.54 12.55
N ILE A 228 -3.58 4.60 12.07
CA ILE A 228 -3.82 4.87 10.64
C ILE A 228 -3.50 6.34 10.34
N PRO A 229 -3.08 6.66 9.11
CA PRO A 229 -2.67 8.00 8.76
C PRO A 229 -3.89 8.86 8.40
N GLY A 230 -4.59 9.33 9.42
CA GLY A 230 -5.81 10.13 9.22
C GLY A 230 -6.13 11.07 10.38
N ILE A 231 -6.94 12.09 10.08
CA ILE A 231 -7.50 13.03 11.06
C ILE A 231 -8.98 13.22 10.78
N ALA A 232 -9.82 13.03 11.80
CA ALA A 232 -11.20 13.47 11.75
C ALA A 232 -11.28 14.94 12.17
N LEU A 233 -11.88 15.78 11.32
CA LEU A 233 -11.99 17.22 11.49
C LEU A 233 -13.43 17.66 11.27
N ARG A 234 -13.84 18.72 11.98
CA ARG A 234 -14.97 19.57 11.58
C ARG A 234 -14.38 20.81 10.92
N VAL A 235 -14.69 21.06 9.66
CA VAL A 235 -14.02 22.09 8.84
C VAL A 235 -15.00 23.03 8.14
N GLY A 236 -14.61 24.29 7.99
CA GLY A 236 -15.26 25.26 7.12
C GLY A 236 -14.76 25.20 5.68
N VAL A 237 -15.30 26.07 4.83
CA VAL A 237 -14.95 26.16 3.39
C VAL A 237 -13.48 26.57 3.18
N ASP A 238 -12.97 27.45 4.03
CA ASP A 238 -11.58 27.90 4.06
C ASP A 238 -10.61 26.74 4.36
N ALA A 239 -10.89 25.96 5.39
CA ALA A 239 -10.13 24.76 5.75
C ALA A 239 -10.18 23.68 4.66
N LEU A 240 -11.35 23.44 4.04
CA LEU A 240 -11.47 22.49 2.93
C LEU A 240 -10.58 22.86 1.73
N ARG A 241 -10.45 24.16 1.43
CA ARG A 241 -9.58 24.64 0.35
C ARG A 241 -8.10 24.41 0.64
N ILE A 242 -7.68 24.52 1.91
CA ILE A 242 -6.33 24.15 2.34
C ILE A 242 -6.12 22.64 2.17
N LEU A 243 -7.04 21.81 2.66
CA LEU A 243 -6.94 20.35 2.54
C LEU A 243 -6.88 19.91 1.07
N GLU A 244 -7.65 20.54 0.18
CA GLU A 244 -7.63 20.29 -1.27
C GLU A 244 -6.25 20.56 -1.89
N ARG A 245 -5.55 21.60 -1.45
CA ARG A 245 -4.25 22.01 -2.01
C ARG A 245 -3.05 21.36 -1.33
N SER A 246 -3.20 20.90 -0.09
CA SER A 246 -2.09 20.38 0.73
C SER A 246 -1.46 19.11 0.15
N PRO A 247 -0.16 19.07 -0.15
CA PRO A 247 0.48 17.84 -0.66
C PRO A 247 0.45 16.68 0.35
N ALA A 248 0.30 16.99 1.64
CA ALA A 248 0.25 16.03 2.75
C ALA A 248 -1.11 15.33 2.89
N VAL A 249 -2.14 15.74 2.14
CA VAL A 249 -3.45 15.08 2.12
C VAL A 249 -3.59 14.20 0.87
N THR A 250 -4.04 12.96 1.04
CA THR A 250 -4.33 12.03 -0.07
C THR A 250 -5.77 12.16 -0.55
N ASN A 251 -6.71 12.24 0.39
CA ASN A 251 -8.13 12.41 0.13
C ASN A 251 -8.85 12.98 1.34
N VAL A 252 -10.05 13.53 1.12
CA VAL A 252 -10.96 13.95 2.17
C VAL A 252 -12.32 13.32 1.90
N VAL A 253 -12.85 12.60 2.88
CA VAL A 253 -14.15 11.95 2.78
C VAL A 253 -15.09 12.45 3.87
N PRO A 254 -16.42 12.40 3.67
CA PRO A 254 -17.37 12.66 4.75
C PRO A 254 -17.12 11.70 5.92
N ASP A 255 -16.98 12.24 7.13
CA ASP A 255 -16.89 11.42 8.34
C ASP A 255 -18.27 11.24 8.97
N ARG A 256 -18.55 10.04 9.49
CA ARG A 256 -19.80 9.78 10.23
C ARG A 256 -19.54 10.08 11.71
N PRO A 257 -20.42 10.85 12.38
CA PRO A 257 -20.31 10.99 13.83
C PRO A 257 -20.37 9.60 14.49
N PRO A 258 -19.68 9.40 15.63
CA PRO A 258 -19.76 8.13 16.36
C PRO A 258 -21.23 7.84 16.66
N VAL A 259 -21.69 6.64 16.31
CA VAL A 259 -23.00 6.15 16.73
C VAL A 259 -22.97 6.10 18.24
N THR A 260 -23.67 7.01 18.90
CA THR A 260 -23.93 6.90 20.33
C THR A 260 -24.87 5.72 20.49
N SER A 261 -24.35 4.57 20.91
CA SER A 261 -25.19 3.51 21.47
C SER A 261 -25.86 4.10 22.70
N SER A 262 -27.10 4.57 22.56
CA SER A 262 -27.96 4.74 23.73
C SER A 262 -28.08 3.37 24.36
N LYS A 263 -27.63 3.25 25.61
CA LYS A 263 -28.14 2.22 26.50
C LYS A 263 -29.63 2.39 26.69
#